data_AF-A0A662V2I4-F1
#
_entry.id   AF-A0A662V2I4-F1
#
_cell.length_a   1.000
_cell.length_b   1.000
_cell.length_c   1.000
_cell.angle_alpha   90.00
_cell.angle_beta   90.00
_cell.angle_gamma   90.00
#
_symmetry.space_group_name_H-M   'P 1'
#
loop_
_entity.id
_entity.type
_entity.pdbx_description
1 polymer ?
#
loop_
_entity_poly.entity_id
_entity_poly.type
_entity_poly.pdbx_seq_one_letter_code
_entity_poly.pdbx_strand_id
1 'polypeptide(L)'
;VKSILYTVVIAFRAGGRAPDIIDYAASFIAEIRAFEEIKESRLAQYIYIIIVACIAFAVSAVVMTLMLSYISEMGQAPIQAGINIEYLFSVYFYAALLIIAFSSIAIGRSLRGYTPLAIYYAFIMILITSLIFILGPMFIKF
;
A
#
# COMPACT_ATOMS: atom_id res chain seq x y z
N VAL A 1 13.28 -21.03 13.49
CA VAL A 1 13.59 -22.48 13.30
C VAL A 1 14.86 -22.93 14.03
N LYS A 2 16.05 -22.32 13.81
CA LYS A 2 17.31 -22.71 14.51
C LYS A 2 17.22 -22.71 16.05
N SER A 3 16.52 -21.74 16.64
CA SER A 3 16.33 -21.65 18.11
C SER A 3 15.49 -22.81 18.66
N ILE A 4 14.41 -23.19 17.98
CA ILE A 4 13.49 -24.26 18.41
C ILE A 4 14.20 -25.62 18.42
N LEU A 5 15.00 -25.91 17.39
CA LEU A 5 15.82 -27.12 17.36
C LEU A 5 16.82 -27.18 18.52
N TYR A 6 17.40 -26.04 18.91
CA TYR A 6 18.28 -25.96 20.07
C TYR A 6 17.53 -26.22 21.38
N THR A 7 16.34 -25.65 21.55
CA THR A 7 15.51 -25.87 22.75
C THR A 7 15.05 -27.32 22.87
N VAL A 8 14.70 -27.98 21.75
CA VAL A 8 14.36 -29.41 21.69
C VAL A 8 15.55 -30.28 22.12
N VAL A 9 16.76 -29.97 21.63
CA VAL A 9 17.99 -30.68 22.01
C VAL A 9 18.33 -30.49 23.50
N ILE A 10 18.10 -29.29 24.05
CA ILE A 10 18.31 -29.00 25.48
C ILE A 10 17.31 -29.76 26.35
N ALA A 11 16.02 -29.78 25.97
CA ALA A 11 14.98 -30.52 26.69
C ALA A 11 15.23 -32.04 26.67
N PHE A 12 15.75 -32.56 25.56
CA PHE A 12 16.13 -33.97 25.44
C PHE A 12 17.34 -34.32 26.32
N ARG A 13 18.37 -33.45 26.35
CA ARG A 13 19.54 -33.62 27.24
C ARG A 13 19.19 -33.49 28.72
N ALA A 14 18.12 -32.76 29.06
CA ALA A 14 17.64 -32.61 30.44
C ALA A 14 16.84 -33.83 30.96
N GLY A 15 16.69 -34.90 30.16
CA GLY A 15 16.00 -36.13 30.57
C GLY A 15 14.49 -36.15 30.28
N GLY A 16 13.98 -35.19 29.51
CA GLY A 16 12.59 -35.22 29.04
C GLY A 16 12.34 -36.38 28.07
N ARG A 17 11.16 -36.98 28.13
CA ARG A 17 10.79 -38.09 27.25
C ARG A 17 10.75 -37.59 25.80
N ALA A 18 11.57 -38.22 24.96
CA ALA A 18 11.68 -37.94 23.54
C ALA A 18 10.33 -37.73 22.80
N PRO A 19 9.29 -38.57 23.02
CA PRO A 19 8.03 -38.44 22.31
C PRO A 19 7.28 -37.16 22.71
N ASP A 20 7.23 -36.86 24.01
CA ASP A 20 6.50 -35.70 24.54
C ASP A 20 7.09 -34.37 24.03
N ILE A 21 8.43 -34.30 23.89
CA ILE A 21 9.11 -33.12 23.34
C ILE A 21 8.82 -32.94 21.84
N ILE A 22 8.77 -34.05 21.10
CA ILE A 22 8.48 -34.02 19.66
C ILE A 22 7.02 -33.62 19.43
N ASP A 23 6.08 -34.16 20.21
CA ASP A 23 4.67 -33.78 20.12
C ASP A 23 4.46 -32.30 20.45
N TYR A 24 5.16 -31.77 21.46
CA TYR A 24 5.10 -30.33 21.79
C TYR A 24 5.75 -29.46 20.71
N ALA A 25 6.86 -29.91 20.10
CA ALA A 25 7.47 -29.19 18.98
C ALA A 25 6.55 -29.20 17.75
N ALA A 26 5.85 -30.32 17.49
CA ALA A 26 4.90 -30.44 16.40
C ALA A 26 3.69 -29.53 16.59
N SER A 27 3.11 -29.47 17.80
CA SER A 27 2.01 -28.54 18.11
C SER A 27 2.44 -27.08 17.99
N PHE A 28 3.63 -26.73 18.47
CA PHE A 28 4.16 -25.38 18.36
C PHE A 28 4.45 -24.97 16.91
N ILE A 29 4.94 -25.89 16.08
CA ILE A 29 5.11 -25.64 14.64
C ILE A 29 3.75 -25.47 13.96
N ALA A 30 2.73 -26.24 14.35
CA ALA A 30 1.38 -26.08 13.84
C ALA A 30 0.78 -24.71 14.22
N GLU A 31 0.98 -24.26 15.46
CA GLU A 31 0.59 -22.92 15.91
C GLU A 31 1.32 -21.82 15.13
N ILE A 32 2.63 -21.95 14.89
CA ILE A 32 3.39 -20.99 14.07
C ILE A 32 2.81 -20.91 12.66
N ARG A 33 2.51 -22.05 12.03
CA ARG A 33 1.91 -22.06 10.68
C ARG A 33 0.54 -21.39 10.67
N ALA A 34 -0.31 -21.70 11.64
CA ALA A 34 -1.62 -21.06 11.77
C ALA A 34 -1.48 -19.54 11.99
N PHE A 35 -0.50 -19.11 12.80
CA PHE A 35 -0.22 -17.70 13.01
C PHE A 35 0.28 -17.01 11.73
N GLU A 36 1.11 -17.68 10.95
CA GLU A 36 1.63 -17.17 9.68
C GLU A 36 0.50 -17.02 8.64
N GLU A 37 -0.43 -17.97 8.58
CA GLU A 37 -1.63 -17.91 7.74
C GLU A 37 -2.56 -16.75 8.13
N ILE A 38 -2.80 -16.55 9.43
CA ILE A 38 -3.56 -15.40 9.94
C ILE A 38 -2.85 -14.08 9.59
N LYS A 39 -1.52 -14.04 9.73
CA LYS A 39 -0.71 -12.87 9.41
C LYS A 39 -0.78 -12.54 7.91
N GLU A 40 -0.64 -13.52 7.02
CA GLU A 40 -0.76 -13.31 5.57
C GLU A 40 -2.14 -12.77 5.19
N SER A 41 -3.22 -13.33 5.77
CA SER A 41 -4.59 -12.87 5.54
C SER A 41 -4.79 -11.40 5.95
N ARG A 42 -4.27 -10.99 7.11
CA ARG A 42 -4.37 -9.60 7.59
C ARG A 42 -3.49 -8.64 6.80
N LEU A 43 -2.32 -9.08 6.35
CA LEU A 43 -1.44 -8.26 5.51
C LEU A 43 -2.02 -8.01 4.12
N ALA A 44 -2.73 -9.00 3.55
CA ALA A 44 -3.42 -8.84 2.28
C ALA A 44 -4.46 -7.70 2.35
N GLN A 45 -5.21 -7.58 3.45
CA GLN A 45 -6.16 -6.49 3.67
C GLN A 45 -5.49 -5.11 3.68
N TYR A 46 -4.27 -5.00 4.20
CA TYR A 46 -3.53 -3.73 4.26
C TYR A 46 -3.19 -3.20 2.85
N ILE A 47 -2.94 -4.09 1.89
CA ILE A 47 -2.72 -3.70 0.48
C ILE A 47 -3.96 -2.98 -0.06
N TYR A 48 -5.15 -3.55 0.16
CA TYR A 48 -6.40 -2.97 -0.34
C TYR A 48 -6.64 -1.57 0.22
N ILE A 49 -6.35 -1.35 1.52
CA ILE A 49 -6.49 -0.04 2.14
C ILE A 49 -5.57 0.99 1.46
N ILE A 50 -4.33 0.62 1.17
CA ILE A 50 -3.37 1.51 0.49
C ILE A 50 -3.83 1.81 -0.94
N ILE A 51 -4.30 0.80 -1.67
CA ILE A 51 -4.83 0.98 -3.04
C ILE A 51 -6.00 1.96 -3.05
N VAL A 52 -6.97 1.74 -2.15
CA VAL A 52 -8.16 2.60 -2.02
C VAL A 52 -7.75 4.03 -1.64
N ALA A 53 -6.77 4.21 -0.74
CA ALA A 53 -6.28 5.53 -0.36
C ALA A 53 -5.68 6.30 -1.54
N CYS A 54 -4.86 5.67 -2.38
CA CYS A 54 -4.30 6.34 -3.56
C CYS A 54 -5.37 6.68 -4.61
N ILE A 55 -6.36 5.80 -4.81
CA ILE A 55 -7.49 6.08 -5.69
C ILE A 55 -8.29 7.26 -5.16
N ALA A 56 -8.61 7.28 -3.86
CA ALA A 56 -9.32 8.38 -3.22
C ALA A 56 -8.56 9.71 -3.35
N PHE A 57 -7.23 9.71 -3.20
CA PHE A 57 -6.40 10.88 -3.43
C PHE A 57 -6.49 11.37 -4.88
N ALA A 58 -6.32 10.48 -5.86
CA ALA A 58 -6.38 10.84 -7.28
C ALA A 58 -7.76 11.41 -7.67
N VAL A 59 -8.84 10.78 -7.21
CA VAL A 59 -10.21 11.29 -7.44
C VAL A 59 -10.40 12.65 -6.77
N SER A 60 -9.96 12.82 -5.53
CA SER A 60 -10.06 14.10 -4.81
C SER A 60 -9.29 15.21 -5.53
N ALA A 61 -8.12 14.92 -6.09
CA ALA A 61 -7.34 15.88 -6.87
C ALA A 61 -8.08 16.34 -8.14
N VAL A 62 -8.72 15.40 -8.86
CA VAL A 62 -9.55 15.72 -10.04
C VAL A 62 -10.77 16.57 -9.65
N VAL A 63 -11.46 16.20 -8.57
CA VAL A 63 -12.61 16.98 -8.07
C VAL A 63 -12.18 18.38 -7.66
N MET A 64 -11.05 18.52 -6.97
CA MET A 64 -10.55 19.82 -6.53
C MET A 64 -10.17 20.71 -7.72
N THR A 65 -9.53 20.14 -8.74
CA THR A 65 -9.19 20.89 -9.98
C THR A 65 -10.43 21.29 -10.77
N LEU A 66 -11.47 20.44 -10.83
CA LEU A 66 -12.79 20.78 -11.37
C LEU A 66 -13.47 21.93 -10.59
N MET A 67 -13.48 21.88 -9.27
CA MET A 67 -14.05 22.97 -8.48
C MET A 67 -13.29 24.28 -8.72
N LEU A 68 -11.96 24.22 -8.81
CA LEU A 68 -11.14 25.38 -9.11
C LEU A 68 -11.40 25.96 -10.51
N SER A 69 -11.66 25.10 -11.51
CA SER A 69 -12.01 25.56 -12.86
C SER A 69 -13.32 26.33 -12.86
N TYR A 70 -14.37 25.82 -12.21
CA TYR A 70 -15.64 26.53 -12.08
C TYR A 70 -15.50 27.86 -11.32
N ILE A 71 -14.70 27.90 -10.26
CA ILE A 71 -14.43 29.14 -9.52
C ILE A 71 -13.69 30.14 -10.40
N SER A 72 -12.75 29.69 -11.24
CA SER A 72 -12.05 30.57 -12.17
C SER A 72 -13.00 31.15 -13.23
N GLU A 73 -13.92 30.36 -13.78
CA GLU A 73 -14.87 30.84 -14.78
C GLU A 73 -15.91 31.82 -14.20
N MET A 74 -16.34 31.61 -12.96
CA MET A 74 -17.38 32.42 -12.30
C MET A 74 -16.83 33.58 -11.44
N GLY A 75 -15.53 33.59 -11.16
CA GLY A 75 -14.89 34.54 -10.24
C GLY A 75 -14.57 35.90 -10.87
N GLN A 76 -14.57 36.95 -10.05
CA GLN A 76 -14.11 38.28 -10.48
C GLN A 76 -12.58 38.34 -10.69
N ALA A 77 -12.13 39.28 -11.52
CA ALA A 77 -10.79 39.46 -12.07
C ALA A 77 -9.56 39.11 -11.18
N PRO A 78 -9.50 39.40 -9.85
CA PRO A 78 -8.35 39.00 -9.04
C PRO A 78 -8.24 37.48 -8.81
N ILE A 79 -9.33 36.73 -8.88
CA ILE A 79 -9.36 35.28 -8.67
C ILE A 79 -8.97 34.53 -9.96
N GLN A 80 -9.34 35.08 -11.12
CA GLN A 80 -8.97 34.54 -12.44
C GLN A 80 -7.47 34.65 -12.74
N ALA A 81 -6.83 35.76 -12.37
CA ALA A 81 -5.44 36.01 -12.72
C ALA A 81 -4.42 35.19 -11.90
N GLY A 82 -4.83 34.63 -10.75
CA GLY A 82 -3.92 33.91 -9.85
C GLY A 82 -3.92 32.38 -9.99
N ILE A 83 -4.89 31.80 -10.70
CA ILE A 83 -5.10 30.36 -10.70
C ILE A 83 -4.64 29.77 -12.04
N ASN A 84 -3.45 29.16 -12.04
CA ASN A 84 -2.99 28.32 -13.15
C ASN A 84 -3.40 26.87 -12.90
N ILE A 85 -4.53 26.47 -13.50
CA ILE A 85 -5.13 25.12 -13.34
C ILE A 85 -4.18 24.03 -13.85
N GLU A 86 -3.48 24.28 -14.96
CA GLU A 86 -2.54 23.32 -15.57
C GLU A 86 -1.34 23.05 -14.65
N TYR A 87 -0.80 24.09 -14.02
CA TYR A 87 0.26 23.96 -13.03
C TYR A 87 -0.22 23.17 -11.81
N LEU A 88 -1.41 23.49 -11.31
CA LEU A 88 -1.99 22.83 -10.13
C LEU A 88 -2.26 21.34 -10.40
N PHE A 89 -2.77 21.02 -11.58
CA PHE A 89 -2.98 19.65 -12.04
C PHE A 89 -1.67 18.85 -12.10
N SER A 90 -0.63 19.46 -12.66
CA SER A 90 0.71 18.87 -12.72
C SER A 90 1.29 18.61 -11.32
N VAL A 91 1.14 19.55 -10.39
CA VAL A 91 1.56 19.40 -8.99
C VAL A 91 0.86 18.21 -8.32
N TYR A 92 -0.45 18.08 -8.49
CA TYR A 92 -1.20 16.94 -7.95
C TYR A 92 -0.77 15.61 -8.55
N PHE A 93 -0.44 15.57 -9.84
CA PHE A 93 0.07 14.37 -10.49
C PHE A 93 1.43 13.95 -9.90
N TYR A 94 2.37 14.89 -9.75
CA TYR A 94 3.66 14.59 -9.12
C TYR A 94 3.52 14.18 -7.64
N ALA A 95 2.60 14.81 -6.91
CA ALA A 95 2.28 14.40 -5.54
C ALA A 95 1.73 12.97 -5.48
N ALA A 96 0.85 12.58 -6.43
CA ALA A 96 0.34 11.21 -6.53
C ALA A 96 1.47 10.20 -6.76
N LEU A 97 2.42 10.51 -7.66
CA LEU A 97 3.59 9.65 -7.90
C LEU A 97 4.45 9.46 -6.65
N LEU A 98 4.69 10.52 -5.88
CA LEU A 98 5.41 10.43 -4.61
C LEU A 98 4.68 9.53 -3.61
N ILE A 99 3.36 9.70 -3.46
CA ILE A 99 2.55 8.86 -2.57
C ILE A 99 2.65 7.39 -2.98
N ILE A 100 2.55 7.10 -4.28
CA ILE A 100 2.64 5.72 -4.79
C ILE A 100 4.02 5.12 -4.54
N ALA A 101 5.09 5.89 -4.69
CA ALA A 101 6.44 5.44 -4.39
C ALA A 101 6.55 4.98 -2.93
N PHE A 102 6.12 5.80 -1.96
CA PHE A 102 6.15 5.42 -0.55
C PHE A 102 5.18 4.28 -0.20
N SER A 103 3.97 4.31 -0.76
CA SER A 103 2.96 3.27 -0.59
C SER A 103 3.44 1.90 -1.09
N SER A 104 4.12 1.87 -2.24
CA SER A 104 4.65 0.63 -2.79
C SER A 104 5.76 0.01 -1.92
N ILE A 105 6.63 0.84 -1.34
CA ILE A 105 7.66 0.40 -0.39
C ILE A 105 7.00 -0.19 0.87
N ALA A 106 5.95 0.46 1.37
CA ALA A 106 5.19 -0.03 2.52
C ALA A 106 4.55 -1.41 2.23
N ILE A 107 3.96 -1.61 1.05
CA ILE A 107 3.40 -2.91 0.62
C ILE A 107 4.50 -3.97 0.50
N GLY A 108 5.64 -3.62 -0.12
CA GLY A 108 6.77 -4.54 -0.28
C GLY A 108 7.33 -5.05 1.04
N ARG A 109 7.42 -4.17 2.04
CA ARG A 109 7.86 -4.56 3.38
C ARG A 109 6.80 -5.34 4.15
N SER A 110 5.52 -5.04 3.98
CA SER A 110 4.46 -5.67 4.75
C SER A 110 4.27 -7.14 4.35
N LEU A 111 4.31 -7.48 3.05
CA LEU A 111 3.90 -8.80 2.58
C LEU A 111 4.83 -9.94 2.99
N ARG A 112 6.13 -9.85 2.64
CA ARG A 112 7.07 -10.96 2.85
C ARG A 112 8.52 -10.55 3.11
N GLY A 113 8.81 -9.25 3.27
CA GLY A 113 10.19 -8.74 3.26
C GLY A 113 10.87 -8.84 1.87
N TYR A 114 10.10 -9.13 0.82
CA TYR A 114 10.57 -9.23 -0.56
C TYR A 114 10.26 -7.92 -1.30
N THR A 115 11.32 -7.14 -1.54
CA THR A 115 11.32 -5.91 -2.35
C THR A 115 10.78 -6.04 -3.79
N PRO A 116 10.95 -7.15 -4.54
CA PRO A 116 10.51 -7.18 -5.94
C PRO A 116 8.98 -7.21 -6.11
N LEU A 117 8.22 -7.75 -5.15
CA LEU A 117 6.75 -7.69 -5.19
C LEU A 117 6.22 -6.25 -5.08
N ALA A 118 6.96 -5.36 -4.43
CA ALA A 118 6.63 -3.93 -4.33
C ALA A 118 6.48 -3.26 -5.70
N ILE A 119 7.34 -3.64 -6.65
CA ILE A 119 7.42 -3.03 -7.98
C ILE A 119 6.17 -3.37 -8.79
N TYR A 120 5.66 -4.60 -8.67
CA TYR A 120 4.43 -5.00 -9.35
C TYR A 120 3.23 -4.17 -8.89
N TYR A 121 3.07 -3.99 -7.58
CA TYR A 121 2.01 -3.13 -7.03
C TYR A 121 2.23 -1.65 -7.35
N ALA A 122 3.46 -1.16 -7.35
CA ALA A 122 3.79 0.19 -7.79
C ALA A 122 3.33 0.43 -9.23
N PHE A 123 3.63 -0.51 -10.13
CA PHE A 123 3.29 -0.40 -11.54
C PHE A 123 1.77 -0.34 -11.75
N ILE A 124 1.01 -1.22 -11.09
CA ILE A 124 -0.46 -1.20 -11.14
C ILE A 124 -0.99 0.14 -10.64
N MET A 125 -0.46 0.63 -9.52
CA MET A 125 -0.92 1.87 -8.90
C MET A 125 -0.62 3.08 -9.78
N ILE A 126 0.58 3.16 -10.36
CA ILE A 126 0.96 4.20 -11.33
C ILE A 126 0.01 4.17 -12.52
N LEU A 127 -0.29 2.98 -13.05
CA LEU A 127 -1.14 2.81 -14.22
C LEU A 127 -2.58 3.29 -13.92
N ILE A 128 -3.14 2.92 -12.76
CA ILE A 128 -4.47 3.36 -12.32
C ILE A 128 -4.50 4.88 -12.13
N THR A 129 -3.56 5.46 -11.40
CA THR A 129 -3.55 6.91 -11.20
C THR A 129 -3.29 7.67 -12.49
N SER A 130 -2.43 7.16 -13.37
CA SER A 130 -2.21 7.79 -14.68
C SER A 130 -3.46 7.77 -15.53
N LEU A 131 -4.23 6.67 -15.53
CA LEU A 131 -5.54 6.61 -16.19
C LEU A 131 -6.50 7.66 -15.63
N ILE A 132 -6.57 7.81 -14.30
CA ILE A 132 -7.45 8.81 -13.66
C ILE A 132 -7.05 10.23 -14.08
N PHE A 133 -5.75 10.54 -14.11
CA PHE A 133 -5.25 11.85 -14.53
C PHE A 133 -5.31 12.07 -16.05
N ILE A 134 -5.36 11.04 -16.89
CA ILE A 134 -5.61 11.18 -18.32
C ILE A 134 -7.11 11.41 -18.59
N LEU A 135 -7.99 10.72 -17.85
CA LEU A 135 -9.44 10.83 -18.00
C LEU A 135 -10.01 12.08 -17.31
N GLY A 136 -9.42 12.53 -16.21
CA GLY A 136 -9.83 13.74 -15.47
C GLY A 136 -9.99 14.99 -16.35
N PRO A 137 -9.04 15.33 -17.22
CA PRO A 137 -9.17 16.47 -18.12
C PRO A 137 -10.17 16.28 -19.27
N MET A 138 -10.76 15.09 -19.49
CA MET A 138 -11.95 15.00 -20.35
C MET A 138 -13.20 15.60 -19.69
N PHE A 139 -13.22 15.69 -18.36
CA PHE A 139 -14.31 16.32 -17.60
C PHE A 139 -14.05 17.81 -17.34
N ILE A 140 -12.78 18.22 -17.28
CA ILE A 140 -12.36 19.62 -17.20
C ILE A 140 -12.25 20.12 -18.65
N LYS A 141 -13.25 20.85 -19.15
CA LYS A 141 -13.05 21.57 -20.41
C LYS A 141 -11.94 22.59 -20.18
N PHE A 142 -10.76 22.33 -20.74
CA PHE A 142 -9.74 23.35 -20.93
C PHE A 142 -10.19 24.36 -21.98
#